data_AF-A0A1Y4CIE1-F1
#
_entry.id   AF-A0A1Y4CIE1-F1
#
_cell.length_a   1.000
_cell.length_b   1.000
_cell.length_c   1.000
_cell.angle_alpha   90.00
_cell.angle_beta   90.00
_cell.angle_gamma   90.00
#
_symmetry.space_group_name_H-M   'P 1'
#
loop_
_entity.id
_entity.type
_entity.pdbx_description
1 polymer ?
#
loop_
_entity_poly.entity_id
_entity_poly.type
_entity_poly.pdbx_seq_one_letter_code
_entity_poly.pdbx_strand_id
1 'polypeptide(L)'
;MAAQDEKNLPDATVSLPPEEQPGADPDATRLAGPETDPDATQLADAAETRAVAPDDLPTIVVPSSRAAAAPETAPDGLDVMDSPYYAPASIEDLASAQAPVTIESPVQSLPERRRRLPRWAVALLVVVLLAVAGGIAWYTYDQEIWGGKTIPAVVGKTQGEAVRALEALGFVVSIEPVPADDAIDTVLTCMPLEGTRADPTEGVTLGVAVQRTVPQVVGMDVRDAQDALNEAGAQSISISYQNSDEAAGTVLAVDPAEGEPFRPEDQISLVVARAYTVPDVLGLPLDEAQERLSSGGLASSVTYVRSDARANSVVQANPGVGAEVEPGATIVLSVATPLPSDPYDLLAYFDAVPQALPGYLDEEGFVLSYGEIYASGGNANVAYTGESGELLRLTNEPETGHYAGGSQADVLATGAGVGGVRYAFSSGTLPEGAAVENESGVRAVMAACGLDGLLDTCTQDDIVMPEPEPVPEPESEEGSEEERPDAQEAAEDEKDAEDEKDAEEAPEEEPEPNRHFICGYGRQGGYTWAVIIGGYDEVTRVVALAAPTSHFEAVDLRPFGGSVCDYIAYIDQYTG
;
A
#
# COMPACT_ATOMS: atom_id res chain seq x y z
N MET A 1 -40.00 17.90 -45.28
CA MET A 1 -40.97 16.98 -45.92
C MET A 1 -40.16 15.91 -46.63
N ALA A 2 -40.52 14.63 -46.47
CA ALA A 2 -39.84 13.45 -47.03
C ALA A 2 -38.37 13.26 -46.53
N ALA A 3 -37.82 12.06 -46.26
CA ALA A 3 -38.05 10.69 -46.76
C ALA A 3 -37.60 10.51 -48.23
N GLN A 4 -36.96 9.42 -48.65
CA GLN A 4 -36.53 8.18 -47.96
C GLN A 4 -35.50 7.50 -48.88
N ASP A 5 -34.50 6.76 -48.36
CA ASP A 5 -34.17 5.41 -48.89
C ASP A 5 -33.23 4.62 -47.96
N GLU A 6 -33.04 3.33 -48.23
CA GLU A 6 -32.53 2.33 -47.27
C GLU A 6 -31.55 1.30 -47.89
N LYS A 7 -30.81 0.57 -47.02
CA LYS A 7 -30.00 -0.65 -47.28
C LYS A 7 -28.79 -0.56 -48.25
N ASN A 8 -27.59 -0.79 -47.70
CA ASN A 8 -26.87 -2.08 -47.80
C ASN A 8 -25.41 -1.97 -47.35
N LEU A 9 -25.02 -2.73 -46.31
CA LEU A 9 -23.64 -3.14 -46.00
C LEU A 9 -23.75 -4.43 -45.16
N PRO A 10 -23.06 -5.54 -45.52
CA PRO A 10 -23.18 -6.81 -44.81
C PRO A 10 -22.24 -6.91 -43.60
N ASP A 11 -22.67 -7.68 -42.60
CA ASP A 11 -21.89 -8.05 -41.43
C ASP A 11 -20.84 -9.14 -41.77
N ALA A 12 -19.73 -9.17 -41.04
CA ALA A 12 -18.51 -9.91 -41.40
C ALA A 12 -17.92 -10.71 -40.23
N THR A 13 -18.67 -11.66 -39.68
CA THR A 13 -18.17 -12.63 -38.70
C THR A 13 -17.08 -13.51 -39.31
N VAL A 14 -15.84 -13.40 -38.81
CA VAL A 14 -14.73 -14.30 -39.17
C VAL A 14 -14.68 -15.46 -38.19
N SER A 15 -14.87 -16.68 -38.70
CA SER A 15 -14.73 -17.93 -37.93
C SER A 15 -13.32 -18.51 -38.10
N LEU A 16 -12.73 -18.99 -36.99
CA LEU A 16 -11.46 -19.74 -37.01
C LEU A 16 -11.72 -21.26 -37.02
N PRO A 17 -10.92 -22.08 -37.73
CA PRO A 17 -11.02 -23.54 -37.75
C PRO A 17 -10.26 -24.23 -36.58
N PRO A 18 -10.50 -25.53 -36.30
CA PRO A 18 -9.93 -26.22 -35.13
C PRO A 18 -9.01 -27.42 -35.47
N GLU A 19 -7.69 -27.22 -35.32
CA GLU A 19 -6.62 -28.25 -35.31
C GLU A 19 -5.57 -27.79 -34.25
N GLU A 20 -4.81 -28.62 -33.53
CA GLU A 20 -4.66 -30.09 -33.48
C GLU A 20 -4.19 -30.53 -32.07
N GLN A 21 -4.18 -31.84 -31.76
CA GLN A 21 -3.68 -32.38 -30.47
C GLN A 21 -2.23 -32.90 -30.57
N PRO A 22 -1.42 -32.79 -29.50
CA PRO A 22 -0.23 -33.61 -29.33
C PRO A 22 -0.29 -34.57 -28.12
N GLY A 23 0.30 -35.76 -28.27
CA GLY A 23 0.99 -36.50 -27.20
C GLY A 23 0.16 -37.13 -26.07
N ALA A 24 -0.10 -38.44 -26.18
CA ALA A 24 -0.35 -39.29 -25.01
C ALA A 24 0.93 -40.06 -24.66
N ASP A 25 1.38 -39.97 -23.40
CA ASP A 25 2.50 -40.75 -22.86
C ASP A 25 1.97 -41.88 -21.94
N PRO A 26 2.25 -43.18 -22.22
CA PRO A 26 1.55 -44.29 -21.55
C PRO A 26 2.37 -44.96 -20.43
N ASP A 27 2.51 -44.31 -19.26
CA ASP A 27 3.01 -45.00 -18.04
C ASP A 27 2.09 -44.84 -16.81
N ALA A 28 0.95 -45.55 -16.87
CA ALA A 28 -0.14 -45.44 -15.91
C ALA A 28 0.00 -46.38 -14.70
N THR A 29 0.74 -45.97 -13.66
CA THR A 29 0.71 -46.67 -12.36
C THR A 29 -0.43 -46.15 -11.47
N ARG A 30 -1.51 -46.94 -11.36
CA ARG A 30 -2.62 -46.69 -10.42
C ARG A 30 -2.16 -46.67 -8.96
N LEU A 31 -2.76 -45.79 -8.16
CA LEU A 31 -3.40 -46.14 -6.89
C LEU A 31 -4.68 -45.31 -6.71
N ALA A 32 -5.56 -45.67 -5.77
CA ALA A 32 -6.93 -45.15 -5.71
C ALA A 32 -7.36 -44.75 -4.28
N GLY A 33 -8.18 -43.70 -4.18
CA GLY A 33 -8.83 -43.21 -2.95
C GLY A 33 -9.66 -41.95 -3.28
N PRO A 34 -10.88 -41.78 -2.76
CA PRO A 34 -11.81 -40.75 -3.23
C PRO A 34 -11.69 -39.39 -2.50
N GLU A 35 -12.36 -38.40 -3.08
CA GLU A 35 -12.55 -37.04 -2.59
C GLU A 35 -13.20 -36.99 -1.18
N THR A 36 -12.99 -35.89 -0.45
CA THR A 36 -13.74 -35.60 0.78
C THR A 36 -14.21 -34.15 0.80
N ASP A 37 -15.53 -33.99 0.85
CA ASP A 37 -16.25 -32.73 1.00
C ASP A 37 -16.09 -32.19 2.44
N PRO A 38 -15.67 -30.92 2.65
CA PRO A 38 -15.44 -30.35 3.97
C PRO A 38 -16.66 -29.65 4.62
N ASP A 39 -17.90 -29.82 4.15
CA ASP A 39 -19.09 -29.18 4.75
C ASP A 39 -20.10 -30.17 5.39
N ALA A 40 -19.69 -30.81 6.49
CA ALA A 40 -20.52 -31.80 7.21
C ALA A 40 -20.37 -31.72 8.75
N THR A 41 -21.15 -30.85 9.40
CA THR A 41 -21.27 -30.80 10.88
C THR A 41 -21.92 -32.05 11.49
N GLN A 42 -21.36 -32.59 12.58
CA GLN A 42 -22.13 -33.35 13.57
C GLN A 42 -21.48 -33.39 14.97
N LEU A 43 -22.26 -33.78 15.99
CA LEU A 43 -21.91 -33.71 17.42
C LEU A 43 -21.59 -35.09 18.04
N ALA A 44 -21.01 -35.03 19.24
CA ALA A 44 -20.90 -36.09 20.27
C ALA A 44 -19.83 -37.20 20.00
N ASP A 45 -19.28 -37.91 21.00
CA ASP A 45 -19.53 -37.91 22.46
C ASP A 45 -18.27 -38.40 23.25
N ALA A 46 -18.26 -38.21 24.59
CA ALA A 46 -17.56 -38.99 25.65
C ALA A 46 -16.04 -39.37 25.56
N ALA A 47 -15.27 -39.55 26.65
CA ALA A 47 -15.36 -39.19 28.08
C ALA A 47 -14.01 -39.50 28.83
N GLU A 48 -13.84 -38.98 30.06
CA GLU A 48 -12.88 -39.35 31.16
C GLU A 48 -11.36 -39.50 30.86
N THR A 49 -10.44 -38.92 31.67
CA THR A 49 -10.00 -39.53 32.94
C THR A 49 -9.22 -38.57 33.90
N ARG A 50 -9.84 -38.27 35.05
CA ARG A 50 -9.30 -38.28 36.43
C ARG A 50 -7.88 -37.73 36.79
N ALA A 51 -7.84 -36.46 37.18
CA ALA A 51 -7.28 -35.88 38.43
C ALA A 51 -5.83 -36.13 38.94
N VAL A 52 -5.18 -35.04 39.44
CA VAL A 52 -4.62 -34.88 40.81
C VAL A 52 -4.41 -33.35 41.09
N ALA A 53 -4.43 -32.95 42.36
CA ALA A 53 -4.32 -31.56 42.89
C ALA A 53 -3.01 -31.42 43.74
N PRO A 54 -2.65 -30.28 44.38
CA PRO A 54 -3.40 -29.05 44.70
C PRO A 54 -2.59 -27.76 44.32
N ASP A 55 -2.71 -26.54 44.89
CA ASP A 55 -3.39 -25.99 46.09
C ASP A 55 -3.61 -24.46 45.98
N ASP A 56 -3.99 -23.82 47.11
CA ASP A 56 -4.05 -22.37 47.42
C ASP A 56 -5.24 -21.51 46.90
N LEU A 57 -5.52 -20.45 47.66
CA LEU A 57 -6.81 -19.70 47.81
C LEU A 57 -6.66 -18.20 47.46
N PRO A 58 -7.71 -17.33 47.43
CA PRO A 58 -9.14 -17.49 47.84
C PRO A 58 -10.18 -17.19 46.73
N THR A 59 -11.40 -17.76 46.66
CA THR A 59 -12.64 -17.59 47.48
C THR A 59 -13.09 -16.14 47.75
N ILE A 60 -14.38 -15.76 47.74
CA ILE A 60 -15.69 -16.45 47.63
C ILE A 60 -16.64 -15.50 46.84
N VAL A 61 -17.61 -15.84 45.96
CA VAL A 61 -18.52 -16.99 45.69
C VAL A 61 -19.91 -16.90 46.37
N VAL A 62 -20.91 -16.51 45.57
CA VAL A 62 -22.39 -16.62 45.73
C VAL A 62 -22.88 -18.03 45.25
N PRO A 63 -24.14 -18.53 45.46
CA PRO A 63 -25.34 -17.94 46.10
C PRO A 63 -26.19 -18.92 46.99
N SER A 64 -27.43 -18.51 47.33
CA SER A 64 -28.66 -19.32 47.51
C SER A 64 -28.93 -20.18 48.77
N SER A 65 -29.86 -19.66 49.60
CA SER A 65 -31.01 -20.34 50.25
C SER A 65 -30.82 -21.59 51.14
N ARG A 66 -31.33 -21.55 52.40
CA ARG A 66 -32.66 -22.10 52.79
C ARG A 66 -32.90 -22.19 54.32
N ALA A 67 -34.04 -21.64 54.77
CA ALA A 67 -34.80 -21.92 56.01
C ALA A 67 -34.24 -21.52 57.41
N ALA A 68 -35.18 -21.04 58.27
CA ALA A 68 -35.16 -20.90 59.74
C ALA A 68 -33.99 -20.10 60.39
N ALA A 69 -34.19 -18.95 61.03
CA ALA A 69 -35.22 -18.64 62.04
C ALA A 69 -35.32 -17.13 62.37
N ALA A 70 -36.43 -16.73 63.02
CA ALA A 70 -36.69 -15.48 63.76
C ALA A 70 -36.49 -14.10 63.05
N PRO A 71 -37.51 -13.21 63.04
CA PRO A 71 -37.40 -11.87 62.46
C PRO A 71 -37.17 -10.76 63.51
N GLU A 72 -36.71 -9.58 63.09
CA GLU A 72 -37.16 -8.31 63.70
C GLU A 72 -36.99 -7.11 62.73
N THR A 73 -37.79 -6.07 63.00
CA THR A 73 -37.89 -4.75 62.34
C THR A 73 -38.28 -4.68 60.84
N ALA A 74 -39.17 -3.72 60.52
CA ALA A 74 -39.76 -3.50 59.19
C ALA A 74 -39.29 -2.16 58.59
N PRO A 75 -39.65 -1.87 57.32
CA PRO A 75 -40.86 -1.05 57.14
C PRO A 75 -41.74 -1.47 55.95
N ASP A 76 -43.05 -1.22 56.08
CA ASP A 76 -43.96 -0.99 54.96
C ASP A 76 -45.23 -0.27 55.46
N GLY A 77 -46.01 0.36 54.58
CA GLY A 77 -47.13 1.21 55.00
C GLY A 77 -48.33 1.25 54.05
N LEU A 78 -49.52 1.26 54.65
CA LEU A 78 -50.83 1.59 54.07
C LEU A 78 -51.50 0.55 53.15
N ASP A 79 -52.02 -0.52 53.77
CA ASP A 79 -53.43 -0.93 53.66
C ASP A 79 -53.88 -1.40 55.06
N VAL A 80 -54.96 -0.90 55.70
CA VAL A 80 -56.41 -0.95 55.41
C VAL A 80 -57.09 -2.21 55.97
N MET A 81 -57.88 -1.98 57.04
CA MET A 81 -58.63 -2.96 57.87
C MET A 81 -57.75 -3.94 58.67
N ASP A 82 -58.03 -4.26 59.94
CA ASP A 82 -59.33 -4.42 60.61
C ASP A 82 -59.39 -3.75 62.00
N SER A 83 -60.59 -3.67 62.59
CA SER A 83 -60.87 -3.09 63.90
C SER A 83 -60.93 -4.14 65.01
N PRO A 84 -60.53 -3.79 66.24
CA PRO A 84 -61.44 -4.05 67.37
C PRO A 84 -61.33 -2.99 68.48
N TYR A 85 -62.35 -2.13 68.61
CA TYR A 85 -62.58 -1.39 69.86
C TYR A 85 -63.96 -1.71 70.45
N TYR A 86 -64.09 -2.96 70.92
CA TYR A 86 -65.21 -3.40 71.74
C TYR A 86 -64.71 -3.69 73.16
N ALA A 87 -64.94 -2.74 74.07
CA ALA A 87 -64.79 -2.93 75.51
C ALA A 87 -66.18 -2.69 76.15
N PRO A 88 -66.72 -3.64 76.93
CA PRO A 88 -68.10 -3.52 77.44
C PRO A 88 -68.20 -2.52 78.58
N ALA A 89 -69.31 -1.78 78.63
CA ALA A 89 -69.68 -1.01 79.81
C ALA A 89 -70.12 -1.95 80.94
N SER A 90 -69.43 -1.91 82.08
CA SER A 90 -69.83 -2.59 83.32
C SER A 90 -70.98 -1.85 84.02
N ILE A 91 -71.63 -2.52 84.98
CA ILE A 91 -72.99 -2.17 85.45
C ILE A 91 -72.95 -1.34 86.77
N GLU A 92 -71.76 -1.09 87.30
CA GLU A 92 -71.53 -0.49 88.62
C GLU A 92 -71.89 1.00 88.79
N ASP A 93 -72.02 1.81 87.73
CA ASP A 93 -72.23 3.27 87.85
C ASP A 93 -73.71 3.68 88.13
N LEU A 94 -74.45 2.78 88.79
CA LEU A 94 -75.86 2.94 89.17
C LEU A 94 -76.02 3.50 90.61
N ALA A 95 -75.16 4.43 91.04
CA ALA A 95 -75.08 4.85 92.44
C ALA A 95 -74.70 6.32 92.73
N SER A 96 -75.39 7.31 92.13
CA SER A 96 -75.51 8.65 92.74
C SER A 96 -76.72 9.44 92.25
N ALA A 97 -77.53 9.97 93.19
CA ALA A 97 -78.73 10.73 92.89
C ALA A 97 -78.53 12.23 93.18
N GLN A 98 -79.02 13.08 92.27
CA GLN A 98 -79.26 14.51 92.52
C GLN A 98 -80.68 14.90 92.09
N ALA A 99 -81.16 16.02 92.65
CA ALA A 99 -82.58 16.25 92.90
C ALA A 99 -83.43 16.62 91.66
N PRO A 100 -84.74 16.31 91.67
CA PRO A 100 -85.65 16.70 90.59
C PRO A 100 -85.88 18.23 90.56
N VAL A 101 -85.67 18.84 89.40
CA VAL A 101 -86.05 20.24 89.15
C VAL A 101 -87.45 20.26 88.53
N THR A 102 -88.46 20.54 89.36
CA THR A 102 -89.83 20.75 88.90
C THR A 102 -89.94 22.08 88.15
N ILE A 103 -90.39 22.05 86.89
CA ILE A 103 -90.86 23.24 86.17
C ILE A 103 -92.28 22.96 85.68
N GLU A 104 -93.21 23.81 86.10
CA GLU A 104 -94.64 23.66 85.80
C GLU A 104 -94.94 23.93 84.32
N SER A 105 -95.93 23.23 83.77
CA SER A 105 -96.40 23.41 82.40
C SER A 105 -97.64 24.30 82.31
N PRO A 106 -97.54 25.52 81.74
CA PRO A 106 -98.71 26.25 81.29
C PRO A 106 -99.04 25.89 79.83
N VAL A 107 -99.85 24.84 79.62
CA VAL A 107 -100.48 24.62 78.31
C VAL A 107 -101.57 25.68 78.12
N GLN A 108 -101.35 26.62 77.19
CA GLN A 108 -102.39 27.51 76.67
C GLN A 108 -102.46 27.41 75.14
N SER A 109 -103.66 27.65 74.59
CA SER A 109 -104.07 27.16 73.28
C SER A 109 -103.71 28.07 72.10
N LEU A 110 -103.66 27.44 70.91
CA LEU A 110 -103.45 28.05 69.60
C LEU A 110 -104.40 29.22 69.29
N PRO A 111 -103.93 30.17 68.47
CA PRO A 111 -104.74 30.75 67.41
C PRO A 111 -104.26 30.42 65.98
N GLU A 112 -105.22 30.10 65.12
CA GLU A 112 -105.30 30.47 63.68
C GLU A 112 -104.18 30.09 62.69
N ARG A 113 -104.10 28.79 62.42
CA ARG A 113 -104.17 28.18 61.07
C ARG A 113 -104.10 29.13 59.84
N ARG A 114 -102.89 29.55 59.43
CA ARG A 114 -102.63 29.89 58.01
C ARG A 114 -102.34 28.63 57.19
N ARG A 115 -102.67 28.67 55.89
CA ARG A 115 -102.75 27.47 55.04
C ARG A 115 -101.38 26.83 54.85
N ARG A 116 -101.16 25.63 55.40
CA ARG A 116 -100.01 24.79 55.04
C ARG A 116 -100.17 24.36 53.58
N LEU A 117 -99.16 24.63 52.75
CA LEU A 117 -99.06 24.00 51.43
C LEU A 117 -99.02 22.47 51.62
N PRO A 118 -99.68 21.68 50.77
CA PRO A 118 -99.65 20.23 50.89
C PRO A 118 -98.23 19.71 50.67
N ARG A 119 -97.87 18.57 51.28
CA ARG A 119 -96.50 18.02 51.21
C ARG A 119 -95.99 17.85 49.77
N TRP A 120 -96.87 17.54 48.82
CA TRP A 120 -96.52 17.45 47.40
C TRP A 120 -96.11 18.79 46.79
N ALA A 121 -96.65 19.93 47.23
CA ALA A 121 -96.29 21.25 46.69
C ALA A 121 -94.93 21.73 47.19
N VAL A 122 -94.53 21.33 48.41
CA VAL A 122 -93.16 21.56 48.92
C VAL A 122 -92.17 20.67 48.16
N ALA A 123 -92.49 19.39 47.95
CA ALA A 123 -91.68 18.49 47.15
C ALA A 123 -91.53 18.98 45.68
N LEU A 124 -92.61 19.45 45.06
CA LEU A 124 -92.60 20.00 43.70
C LEU A 124 -91.73 21.27 43.62
N LEU A 125 -91.79 22.16 44.63
CA LEU A 125 -90.92 23.33 44.71
C LEU A 125 -89.43 22.95 44.85
N VAL A 126 -89.11 21.89 45.61
CA VAL A 126 -87.74 21.36 45.70
C VAL A 126 -87.29 20.75 44.36
N VAL A 127 -88.15 19.99 43.68
CA VAL A 127 -87.84 19.43 42.34
C VAL A 127 -87.63 20.55 41.31
N VAL A 128 -88.43 21.62 41.35
CA VAL A 128 -88.24 22.79 40.49
C VAL A 128 -86.94 23.53 40.82
N LEU A 129 -86.59 23.69 42.11
CA LEU A 129 -85.30 24.27 42.50
C LEU A 129 -84.10 23.40 42.07
N LEU A 130 -84.21 22.07 42.13
CA LEU A 130 -83.17 21.16 41.63
C LEU A 130 -83.08 21.18 40.10
N ALA A 131 -84.21 21.30 39.38
CA ALA A 131 -84.22 21.46 37.93
C ALA A 131 -83.62 22.81 37.50
N VAL A 132 -83.90 23.89 38.23
CA VAL A 132 -83.31 25.22 38.00
C VAL A 132 -81.82 25.21 38.36
N ALA A 133 -81.41 24.62 39.49
CA ALA A 133 -80.01 24.49 39.87
C ALA A 133 -79.22 23.62 38.88
N GLY A 134 -79.80 22.51 38.41
CA GLY A 134 -79.22 21.66 37.36
C GLY A 134 -79.15 22.36 36.01
N GLY A 135 -80.17 23.15 35.63
CA GLY A 135 -80.15 23.97 34.42
C GLY A 135 -79.13 25.11 34.48
N ILE A 136 -78.97 25.75 35.64
CA ILE A 136 -77.92 26.76 35.88
C ILE A 136 -76.54 26.09 35.84
N ALA A 137 -76.34 24.96 36.52
CA ALA A 137 -75.07 24.23 36.51
C ALA A 137 -74.68 23.79 35.11
N TRP A 138 -75.62 23.22 34.34
CA TRP A 138 -75.44 22.86 32.94
C TRP A 138 -75.07 24.08 32.09
N TYR A 139 -75.80 25.20 32.23
CA TYR A 139 -75.49 26.43 31.51
C TYR A 139 -74.13 27.03 31.89
N THR A 140 -73.74 27.05 33.16
CA THR A 140 -72.42 27.56 33.58
C THR A 140 -71.25 26.65 33.21
N TYR A 141 -71.51 25.36 33.00
CA TYR A 141 -70.55 24.37 32.50
C TYR A 141 -70.40 24.45 30.97
N ASP A 142 -71.50 24.68 30.26
CA ASP A 142 -71.55 24.96 28.81
C ASP A 142 -70.80 26.26 28.46
N GLN A 143 -70.97 27.32 29.26
CA GLN A 143 -70.26 28.60 29.13
C GLN A 143 -68.77 28.57 29.55
N GLU A 144 -68.18 27.39 29.79
CA GLU A 144 -66.77 27.17 30.20
C GLU A 144 -66.29 27.99 31.43
N ILE A 145 -67.21 28.42 32.30
CA ILE A 145 -66.87 29.26 33.48
C ILE A 145 -66.21 28.42 34.59
N TRP A 146 -66.38 27.09 34.56
CA TRP A 146 -65.89 26.13 35.55
C TRP A 146 -65.46 24.83 34.83
N GLY A 147 -64.31 24.26 35.18
CA GLY A 147 -63.89 22.93 34.69
C GLY A 147 -63.06 22.92 33.40
N GLY A 148 -62.03 23.76 33.32
CA GLY A 148 -61.06 23.79 32.20
C GLY A 148 -61.61 24.42 30.91
N LYS A 149 -60.77 24.42 29.88
CA LYS A 149 -61.12 24.87 28.51
C LYS A 149 -61.00 23.71 27.54
N THR A 150 -61.78 23.76 26.46
CA THR A 150 -61.72 22.74 25.40
C THR A 150 -60.48 22.96 24.51
N ILE A 151 -59.63 21.95 24.35
CA ILE A 151 -58.46 21.99 23.45
C ILE A 151 -58.97 22.04 22.00
N PRO A 152 -58.61 23.05 21.20
CA PRO A 152 -59.02 23.14 19.80
C PRO A 152 -58.30 22.08 18.96
N ALA A 153 -58.84 21.76 17.77
CA ALA A 153 -58.10 20.93 16.82
C ALA A 153 -56.76 21.61 16.46
N VAL A 154 -55.65 20.91 16.69
CA VAL A 154 -54.26 21.38 16.51
C VAL A 154 -53.40 20.40 15.73
N VAL A 155 -53.75 19.11 15.70
CA VAL A 155 -53.07 18.12 14.85
C VAL A 155 -53.28 18.51 13.38
N GLY A 156 -52.22 18.40 12.57
CA GLY A 156 -52.26 18.82 11.16
C GLY A 156 -52.15 20.33 10.92
N LYS A 157 -51.88 21.15 11.95
CA LYS A 157 -51.52 22.58 11.81
C LYS A 157 -50.02 22.80 11.96
N THR A 158 -49.53 23.91 11.41
CA THR A 158 -48.16 24.38 11.65
C THR A 158 -47.93 24.66 13.15
N GLN A 159 -46.70 24.46 13.65
CA GLN A 159 -46.31 24.73 15.03
C GLN A 159 -46.73 26.15 15.44
N GLY A 160 -46.42 27.12 14.57
CA GLY A 160 -46.76 28.53 14.78
C GLY A 160 -48.27 28.82 14.83
N GLU A 161 -49.14 28.00 14.23
CA GLU A 161 -50.61 28.14 14.35
C GLU A 161 -51.17 27.40 15.56
N ALA A 162 -50.66 26.21 15.87
CA ALA A 162 -51.07 25.43 17.03
C ALA A 162 -50.73 26.16 18.35
N VAL A 163 -49.50 26.65 18.48
CA VAL A 163 -49.05 27.46 19.64
C VAL A 163 -49.96 28.68 19.83
N ARG A 164 -50.16 29.50 18.79
CA ARG A 164 -51.04 30.68 18.87
C ARG A 164 -52.49 30.34 19.25
N ALA A 165 -53.02 29.20 18.79
CA ALA A 165 -54.37 28.77 19.13
C ALA A 165 -54.52 28.34 20.60
N LEU A 166 -53.48 27.74 21.17
CA LEU A 166 -53.43 27.30 22.57
C LEU A 166 -53.12 28.46 23.53
N GLU A 167 -52.16 29.32 23.19
CA GLU A 167 -51.82 30.53 23.94
C GLU A 167 -52.99 31.53 24.01
N ALA A 168 -53.77 31.66 22.92
CA ALA A 168 -54.99 32.48 22.92
C ALA A 168 -56.07 31.96 23.89
N LEU A 169 -56.02 30.67 24.25
CA LEU A 169 -56.84 30.07 25.29
C LEU A 169 -56.13 30.05 26.65
N GLY A 170 -54.85 30.43 26.73
CA GLY A 170 -54.06 30.51 27.95
C GLY A 170 -53.43 29.19 28.40
N PHE A 171 -53.37 28.19 27.52
CA PHE A 171 -52.59 26.96 27.80
C PHE A 171 -51.09 27.26 27.74
N VAL A 172 -50.33 26.67 28.67
CA VAL A 172 -48.86 26.59 28.56
C VAL A 172 -48.52 25.48 27.56
N VAL A 173 -47.74 25.79 26.52
CA VAL A 173 -47.38 24.81 25.47
C VAL A 173 -45.96 24.29 25.69
N SER A 174 -45.81 22.97 25.73
CA SER A 174 -44.54 22.26 25.62
C SER A 174 -44.40 21.68 24.21
N ILE A 175 -43.18 21.61 23.68
CA ILE A 175 -42.91 21.12 22.32
C ILE A 175 -41.91 19.98 22.40
N GLU A 176 -42.30 18.84 21.85
CA GLU A 176 -41.49 17.62 21.78
C GLU A 176 -41.15 17.37 20.30
N PRO A 177 -39.87 17.36 19.90
CA PRO A 177 -39.49 17.12 18.51
C PRO A 177 -39.64 15.65 18.17
N VAL A 178 -40.46 15.33 17.17
CA VAL A 178 -40.70 13.96 16.70
C VAL A 178 -40.07 13.81 15.31
N PRO A 179 -39.06 12.93 15.14
CA PRO A 179 -38.44 12.68 13.84
C PRO A 179 -39.46 12.17 12.81
N ALA A 180 -39.60 12.89 11.70
CA ALA A 180 -40.56 12.58 10.64
C ALA A 180 -40.01 12.90 9.25
N ASP A 181 -40.45 12.13 8.26
CA ASP A 181 -39.99 12.21 6.86
C ASP A 181 -40.87 13.12 5.98
N ASP A 182 -42.08 13.43 6.47
CA ASP A 182 -43.12 14.24 5.84
C ASP A 182 -43.70 15.25 6.85
N ALA A 183 -44.38 16.27 6.33
CA ALA A 183 -45.13 17.27 7.11
C ALA A 183 -44.31 18.03 8.18
N ILE A 184 -43.03 18.32 7.91
CA ILE A 184 -42.15 19.13 8.78
C ILE A 184 -42.82 20.46 9.22
N ASP A 185 -42.55 20.92 10.45
CA ASP A 185 -43.23 22.05 11.14
C ASP A 185 -44.72 21.79 11.45
N THR A 186 -45.26 20.59 11.23
CA THR A 186 -46.66 20.25 11.55
C THR A 186 -46.79 19.49 12.87
N VAL A 187 -47.82 19.76 13.64
CA VAL A 187 -48.19 18.98 14.85
C VAL A 187 -48.70 17.60 14.43
N LEU A 188 -48.01 16.54 14.86
CA LEU A 188 -48.38 15.15 14.67
C LEU A 188 -49.22 14.60 15.84
N THR A 189 -48.87 14.98 17.07
CA THR A 189 -49.53 14.51 18.29
C THR A 189 -49.78 15.64 19.28
N CYS A 190 -50.80 15.47 20.13
CA CYS A 190 -51.19 16.43 21.16
C CYS A 190 -51.59 15.68 22.42
N MET A 191 -51.02 16.06 23.57
CA MET A 191 -51.36 15.51 24.88
C MET A 191 -51.63 16.66 25.88
N PRO A 192 -52.83 16.77 26.49
CA PRO A 192 -54.02 15.93 26.27
C PRO A 192 -54.58 16.00 24.84
N LEU A 193 -55.42 15.03 24.47
CA LEU A 193 -55.95 14.90 23.11
C LEU A 193 -56.84 16.10 22.74
N GLU A 194 -56.78 16.53 21.48
CA GLU A 194 -57.66 17.59 20.97
C GLU A 194 -59.16 17.27 21.12
N GLY A 195 -59.97 18.30 21.34
CA GLY A 195 -61.39 18.17 21.68
C GLY A 195 -61.69 17.75 23.12
N THR A 196 -60.69 17.38 23.93
CA THR A 196 -60.88 17.19 25.38
C THR A 196 -60.85 18.52 26.14
N ARG A 197 -61.39 18.55 27.36
CA ARG A 197 -61.15 19.67 28.29
C ARG A 197 -59.95 19.39 29.17
N ALA A 198 -59.07 20.38 29.30
CA ALA A 198 -57.90 20.35 30.18
C ALA A 198 -57.81 21.67 30.98
N ASP A 199 -57.06 21.67 32.08
CA ASP A 199 -56.76 22.91 32.79
C ASP A 199 -55.68 23.70 32.04
N PRO A 200 -55.87 25.00 31.75
CA PRO A 200 -54.85 25.83 31.11
C PRO A 200 -53.49 25.87 31.84
N THR A 201 -53.49 25.60 33.15
CA THR A 201 -52.28 25.59 34.00
C THR A 201 -51.54 24.24 34.03
N GLU A 202 -52.17 23.13 33.64
CA GLU A 202 -51.50 21.82 33.47
C GLU A 202 -50.69 21.77 32.17
N GLY A 203 -51.11 22.54 31.15
CA GLY A 203 -50.42 22.69 29.88
C GLY A 203 -50.76 21.61 28.84
N VAL A 204 -50.13 21.74 27.66
CA VAL A 204 -50.31 20.84 26.51
C VAL A 204 -48.96 20.56 25.87
N THR A 205 -48.60 19.29 25.71
CA THR A 205 -47.42 18.86 24.94
C THR A 205 -47.81 18.58 23.50
N LEU A 206 -47.09 19.19 22.55
CA LEU A 206 -47.24 18.97 21.12
C LEU A 206 -46.03 18.21 20.58
N GLY A 207 -46.27 17.04 19.97
CA GLY A 207 -45.27 16.37 19.14
C GLY A 207 -45.25 17.00 17.77
N VAL A 208 -44.17 17.71 17.42
CA VAL A 208 -44.01 18.42 16.14
C VAL A 208 -43.07 17.64 15.24
N ALA A 209 -43.44 17.50 13.96
CA ALA A 209 -42.61 16.91 12.92
C ALA A 209 -41.33 17.72 12.71
N VAL A 210 -40.19 17.11 13.08
CA VAL A 210 -38.85 17.65 12.82
C VAL A 210 -38.12 16.70 11.87
N GLN A 211 -37.40 17.27 10.90
CA GLN A 211 -36.67 16.51 9.91
C GLN A 211 -35.44 15.85 10.53
N ARG A 212 -35.16 14.59 10.17
CA ARG A 212 -33.87 13.95 10.52
C ARG A 212 -32.73 14.69 9.82
N THR A 213 -31.63 14.89 10.53
CA THR A 213 -30.42 15.57 10.02
C THR A 213 -29.17 14.79 10.43
N VAL A 214 -28.17 14.71 9.56
CA VAL A 214 -26.93 13.98 9.84
C VAL A 214 -26.24 14.58 11.09
N PRO A 215 -25.97 13.80 12.15
CA PRO A 215 -25.26 14.29 13.33
C PRO A 215 -23.82 14.71 13.00
N GLN A 216 -23.19 15.44 13.92
CA GLN A 216 -21.74 15.70 13.87
C GLN A 216 -21.01 14.36 14.11
N VAL A 217 -20.26 13.88 13.12
CA VAL A 217 -19.57 12.57 13.11
C VAL A 217 -18.14 12.65 12.55
N VAL A 218 -17.78 13.73 11.84
CA VAL A 218 -16.40 13.95 11.38
C VAL A 218 -15.48 14.14 12.58
N GLY A 219 -14.34 13.45 12.58
CA GLY A 219 -13.42 13.38 13.72
C GLY A 219 -13.79 12.36 14.80
N MET A 220 -14.89 11.60 14.66
CA MET A 220 -15.20 10.46 15.54
C MET A 220 -14.56 9.16 15.05
N ASP A 221 -14.45 8.17 15.92
CA ASP A 221 -14.18 6.77 15.53
C ASP A 221 -15.35 6.23 14.67
N VAL A 222 -15.04 5.42 13.66
CA VAL A 222 -16.01 4.84 12.74
C VAL A 222 -17.16 4.09 13.42
N ARG A 223 -16.92 3.40 14.54
CA ARG A 223 -17.99 2.70 15.27
C ARG A 223 -18.89 3.70 16.00
N ASP A 224 -18.29 4.65 16.70
CA ASP A 224 -19.04 5.64 17.49
C ASP A 224 -19.84 6.57 16.54
N ALA A 225 -19.32 6.84 15.34
CA ALA A 225 -20.05 7.49 14.24
C ALA A 225 -21.19 6.63 13.68
N GLN A 226 -20.98 5.32 13.47
CA GLN A 226 -22.05 4.40 13.07
C GLN A 226 -23.18 4.38 14.11
N ASP A 227 -22.86 4.27 15.39
CA ASP A 227 -23.84 4.26 16.47
C ASP A 227 -24.62 5.59 16.53
N ALA A 228 -23.96 6.74 16.37
CA ALA A 228 -24.63 8.06 16.27
C ALA A 228 -25.57 8.17 15.05
N LEU A 229 -25.19 7.63 13.89
CA LEU A 229 -26.06 7.59 12.69
C LEU A 229 -27.26 6.65 12.88
N ASN A 230 -27.05 5.50 13.53
CA ASN A 230 -28.10 4.55 13.87
C ASN A 230 -29.11 5.17 14.87
N GLU A 231 -28.64 5.90 15.89
CA GLU A 231 -29.49 6.64 16.84
C GLU A 231 -30.27 7.79 16.17
N ALA A 232 -29.67 8.46 15.17
CA ALA A 232 -30.37 9.43 14.33
C ALA A 232 -31.43 8.79 13.40
N GLY A 233 -31.41 7.46 13.25
CA GLY A 233 -32.40 6.67 12.52
C GLY A 233 -32.01 6.29 11.09
N ALA A 234 -30.72 6.34 10.74
CA ALA A 234 -30.22 5.81 9.46
C ALA A 234 -30.31 4.28 9.43
N GLN A 235 -30.59 3.70 8.26
CA GLN A 235 -30.62 2.24 8.04
C GLN A 235 -29.63 1.76 6.97
N SER A 236 -29.02 2.69 6.21
CA SER A 236 -28.09 2.40 5.11
C SER A 236 -26.83 3.24 5.27
N ILE A 237 -25.78 2.63 5.83
CA ILE A 237 -24.46 3.25 6.03
C ILE A 237 -23.44 2.51 5.15
N SER A 238 -22.73 3.25 4.31
CA SER A 238 -21.64 2.75 3.47
C SER A 238 -20.30 3.29 3.98
N ILE A 239 -19.27 2.45 4.09
CA ILE A 239 -17.93 2.86 4.53
C ILE A 239 -16.93 2.68 3.40
N SER A 240 -16.19 3.75 3.13
CA SER A 240 -15.02 3.78 2.26
C SER A 240 -13.79 4.17 3.08
N TYR A 241 -12.60 3.70 2.68
CA TYR A 241 -11.34 4.01 3.38
C TYR A 241 -10.40 4.82 2.49
N GLN A 242 -9.79 5.85 3.05
CA GLN A 242 -8.85 6.75 2.38
C GLN A 242 -7.58 6.90 3.23
N ASN A 243 -6.41 6.81 2.59
CA ASN A 243 -5.14 7.07 3.26
C ASN A 243 -5.12 8.52 3.75
N SER A 244 -4.77 8.72 5.02
CA SER A 244 -4.79 10.05 5.65
C SER A 244 -3.79 10.14 6.80
N ASP A 245 -3.52 11.37 7.21
CA ASP A 245 -2.62 11.75 8.29
C ASP A 245 -3.32 11.64 9.67
N GLU A 246 -4.65 11.56 9.67
CA GLU A 246 -5.50 11.32 10.85
C GLU A 246 -5.40 9.88 11.36
N ALA A 247 -5.75 9.66 12.63
CA ALA A 247 -5.70 8.33 13.24
C ALA A 247 -6.58 7.31 12.48
N ALA A 248 -6.04 6.11 12.24
CA ALA A 248 -6.76 5.06 11.53
C ALA A 248 -8.06 4.68 12.27
N GLY A 249 -9.18 4.67 11.55
CA GLY A 249 -10.53 4.52 12.11
C GLY A 249 -11.31 5.84 12.26
N THR A 250 -10.66 7.01 12.18
CA THR A 250 -11.34 8.32 12.27
C THR A 250 -12.15 8.64 11.01
N VAL A 251 -13.38 9.15 11.15
CA VAL A 251 -14.19 9.66 10.03
C VAL A 251 -13.64 10.99 9.52
N LEU A 252 -13.29 11.04 8.24
CA LEU A 252 -12.77 12.21 7.54
C LEU A 252 -13.88 13.05 6.89
N ALA A 253 -14.92 12.39 6.37
CA ALA A 253 -16.05 13.04 5.71
C ALA A 253 -17.30 12.14 5.77
N VAL A 254 -18.46 12.79 5.66
CA VAL A 254 -19.78 12.16 5.52
C VAL A 254 -20.55 12.83 4.37
N ASP A 255 -21.28 12.05 3.59
CA ASP A 255 -22.18 12.50 2.52
C ASP A 255 -23.52 11.72 2.62
N PRO A 256 -24.69 12.37 2.80
CA PRO A 256 -24.92 13.82 2.93
C PRO A 256 -24.15 14.48 4.08
N ALA A 257 -23.90 15.78 3.98
CA ALA A 257 -23.02 16.49 4.91
C ALA A 257 -23.67 16.68 6.30
N GLU A 258 -22.85 16.96 7.31
CA GLU A 258 -23.32 17.14 8.68
C GLU A 258 -24.36 18.28 8.78
N GLY A 259 -25.48 18.00 9.44
CA GLY A 259 -26.63 18.91 9.53
C GLY A 259 -27.54 18.92 8.29
N GLU A 260 -27.17 18.27 7.18
CA GLU A 260 -28.09 18.08 6.05
C GLU A 260 -29.18 17.04 6.36
N PRO A 261 -30.38 17.16 5.76
CA PRO A 261 -31.47 16.25 6.02
C PRO A 261 -31.33 14.93 5.25
N PHE A 262 -31.72 13.82 5.89
CA PHE A 262 -31.71 12.48 5.31
C PHE A 262 -32.97 11.69 5.70
N ARG A 263 -33.32 10.65 4.93
CA ARG A 263 -34.36 9.66 5.29
C ARG A 263 -33.73 8.34 5.74
N PRO A 264 -34.42 7.51 6.55
CA PRO A 264 -33.89 6.23 7.02
C PRO A 264 -33.34 5.31 5.92
N GLU A 265 -33.98 5.31 4.74
CA GLU A 265 -33.60 4.53 3.57
C GLU A 265 -32.53 5.17 2.68
N ASP A 266 -32.19 6.45 2.87
CA ASP A 266 -31.12 7.11 2.12
C ASP A 266 -29.76 6.54 2.51
N GLN A 267 -28.86 6.37 1.53
CA GLN A 267 -27.52 5.87 1.78
C GLN A 267 -26.62 7.00 2.26
N ILE A 268 -26.19 6.93 3.52
CA ILE A 268 -25.14 7.79 4.07
C ILE A 268 -23.80 7.11 3.80
N SER A 269 -22.86 7.82 3.17
CA SER A 269 -21.50 7.34 2.95
C SER A 269 -20.51 8.01 3.90
N LEU A 270 -19.60 7.22 4.44
CA LEU A 270 -18.49 7.64 5.31
C LEU A 270 -17.17 7.43 4.59
N VAL A 271 -16.28 8.41 4.69
CA VAL A 271 -14.87 8.29 4.32
C VAL A 271 -14.07 8.19 5.61
N VAL A 272 -13.36 7.08 5.81
CA VAL A 272 -12.65 6.75 7.04
C VAL A 272 -11.14 6.72 6.80
N ALA A 273 -10.38 7.31 7.72
CA ALA A 273 -8.94 7.30 7.70
C ALA A 273 -8.40 5.87 7.84
N ARG A 274 -7.44 5.52 6.98
CA ARG A 274 -6.57 4.34 7.13
C ARG A 274 -5.12 4.78 7.10
N ALA A 275 -4.26 4.04 7.81
CA ALA A 275 -2.82 4.23 7.71
C ALA A 275 -2.32 3.97 6.28
N TYR A 276 -1.20 4.61 5.94
CA TYR A 276 -0.42 4.24 4.77
C TYR A 276 0.23 2.88 5.04
N THR A 277 0.23 1.98 4.06
CA THR A 277 0.74 0.62 4.21
C THR A 277 1.82 0.35 3.17
N VAL A 278 2.97 -0.16 3.58
CA VAL A 278 4.07 -0.49 2.64
C VAL A 278 3.58 -1.55 1.63
N PRO A 279 3.52 -1.24 0.32
CA PRO A 279 3.10 -2.19 -0.70
C PRO A 279 4.13 -3.33 -0.87
N ASP A 280 3.73 -4.43 -1.50
CA ASP A 280 4.69 -5.49 -1.83
C ASP A 280 5.64 -5.03 -2.95
N VAL A 281 6.92 -5.02 -2.61
CA VAL A 281 8.04 -4.56 -3.43
C VAL A 281 9.19 -5.57 -3.49
N LEU A 282 9.09 -6.71 -2.82
CA LEU A 282 10.19 -7.68 -2.73
C LEU A 282 10.38 -8.40 -4.07
N GLY A 283 11.64 -8.56 -4.48
CA GLY A 283 12.02 -9.16 -5.77
C GLY A 283 11.72 -8.31 -7.01
N LEU A 284 11.05 -7.15 -6.87
CA LEU A 284 10.87 -6.20 -7.96
C LEU A 284 12.20 -5.53 -8.34
N PRO A 285 12.39 -5.11 -9.60
CA PRO A 285 13.47 -4.20 -9.96
C PRO A 285 13.29 -2.86 -9.21
N LEU A 286 14.41 -2.19 -8.93
CA LEU A 286 14.44 -0.96 -8.14
C LEU A 286 13.45 0.11 -8.65
N ASP A 287 13.39 0.35 -9.95
CA ASP A 287 12.57 1.42 -10.53
C ASP A 287 11.07 1.15 -10.30
N GLU A 288 10.60 -0.08 -10.52
CA GLU A 288 9.21 -0.48 -10.25
C GLU A 288 8.88 -0.40 -8.75
N ALA A 289 9.83 -0.76 -7.88
CA ALA A 289 9.66 -0.60 -6.44
C ALA A 289 9.53 0.88 -6.03
N GLN A 290 10.29 1.79 -6.64
CA GLN A 290 10.17 3.24 -6.39
C GLN A 290 8.85 3.81 -6.95
N GLU A 291 8.43 3.41 -8.15
CA GLU A 291 7.13 3.78 -8.72
C GLU A 291 5.97 3.28 -7.85
N ARG A 292 6.05 2.05 -7.34
CA ARG A 292 5.03 1.45 -6.48
C ARG A 292 4.95 2.10 -5.09
N LEU A 293 6.09 2.48 -4.50
CA LEU A 293 6.14 3.24 -3.24
C LEU A 293 5.58 4.66 -3.41
N SER A 294 6.03 5.39 -4.43
CA SER A 294 5.60 6.77 -4.69
C SER A 294 4.11 6.84 -5.07
N SER A 295 3.60 5.86 -5.82
CA SER A 295 2.15 5.69 -6.07
C SER A 295 1.36 5.43 -4.79
N GLY A 296 1.98 4.84 -3.76
CA GLY A 296 1.42 4.66 -2.43
C GLY A 296 1.52 5.90 -1.51
N GLY A 297 2.16 6.99 -1.96
CA GLY A 297 2.43 8.18 -1.14
C GLY A 297 3.63 8.05 -0.21
N LEU A 298 4.54 7.10 -0.47
CA LEU A 298 5.72 6.82 0.35
C LEU A 298 7.01 7.28 -0.35
N ALA A 299 7.99 7.68 0.46
CA ALA A 299 9.34 7.95 -0.01
C ALA A 299 10.20 6.68 0.03
N SER A 300 11.29 6.65 -0.73
CA SER A 300 12.25 5.54 -0.76
C SER A 300 13.68 6.04 -0.51
N SER A 301 14.50 5.19 0.09
CA SER A 301 15.94 5.40 0.25
C SER A 301 16.68 4.10 -0.04
N VAL A 302 17.66 4.13 -0.94
CA VAL A 302 18.31 2.92 -1.44
C VAL A 302 19.60 2.63 -0.68
N THR A 303 19.79 1.37 -0.28
CA THR A 303 21.05 0.84 0.22
C THR A 303 21.39 -0.42 -0.58
N TYR A 304 22.53 -0.43 -1.26
CA TYR A 304 22.99 -1.63 -1.96
C TYR A 304 23.63 -2.63 -1.00
N VAL A 305 23.32 -3.91 -1.18
CA VAL A 305 23.80 -5.05 -0.37
C VAL A 305 24.21 -6.22 -1.26
N ARG A 306 25.24 -6.99 -0.89
CA ARG A 306 25.55 -8.26 -1.57
C ARG A 306 24.45 -9.28 -1.24
N SER A 307 23.90 -9.93 -2.27
CA SER A 307 22.84 -10.93 -2.15
C SER A 307 22.77 -11.74 -3.45
N ASP A 308 22.43 -13.03 -3.34
CA ASP A 308 22.26 -13.95 -4.48
C ASP A 308 20.91 -13.72 -5.22
N ALA A 309 20.17 -12.68 -4.84
CA ALA A 309 18.99 -12.21 -5.56
C ALA A 309 19.36 -11.54 -6.89
N ARG A 310 18.39 -11.43 -7.81
CA ARG A 310 18.57 -10.79 -9.12
C ARG A 310 19.18 -9.39 -8.97
N ALA A 311 20.22 -9.10 -9.76
CA ALA A 311 20.87 -7.79 -9.81
C ALA A 311 19.85 -6.63 -9.91
N ASN A 312 20.08 -5.58 -9.12
CA ASN A 312 19.22 -4.39 -8.99
C ASN A 312 17.74 -4.67 -8.60
N SER A 313 17.47 -5.81 -7.94
CA SER A 313 16.15 -6.11 -7.33
C SER A 313 16.14 -5.87 -5.81
N VAL A 314 14.95 -5.58 -5.26
CA VAL A 314 14.77 -5.34 -3.83
C VAL A 314 14.82 -6.66 -3.05
N VAL A 315 15.84 -6.81 -2.20
CA VAL A 315 16.04 -7.94 -1.29
C VAL A 315 15.19 -7.78 -0.02
N GLN A 316 15.09 -6.55 0.49
CA GLN A 316 14.38 -6.24 1.74
C GLN A 316 13.87 -4.79 1.74
N ALA A 317 12.74 -4.55 2.41
CA ALA A 317 12.26 -3.22 2.76
C ALA A 317 12.23 -3.02 4.29
N ASN A 318 12.49 -1.80 4.75
CA ASN A 318 12.37 -1.42 6.16
C ASN A 318 11.80 0.02 6.30
N PRO A 319 10.60 0.23 6.86
CA PRO A 319 9.63 -0.78 7.33
C PRO A 319 9.26 -1.84 6.27
N GLY A 320 8.92 -3.04 6.74
CA GLY A 320 8.65 -4.19 5.87
C GLY A 320 7.30 -4.13 5.15
N VAL A 321 7.11 -4.98 4.14
CA VAL A 321 5.85 -5.11 3.39
C VAL A 321 4.67 -5.34 4.34
N GLY A 322 3.58 -4.61 4.11
CA GLY A 322 2.37 -4.64 4.94
C GLY A 322 2.46 -3.87 6.26
N ALA A 323 3.61 -3.28 6.61
CA ALA A 323 3.72 -2.42 7.78
C ALA A 323 2.91 -1.12 7.60
N GLU A 324 2.24 -0.68 8.66
CA GLU A 324 1.61 0.64 8.74
C GLU A 324 2.66 1.72 9.02
N VAL A 325 2.58 2.84 8.30
CA VAL A 325 3.57 3.93 8.33
C VAL A 325 2.88 5.30 8.22
N GLU A 326 3.61 6.34 8.63
CA GLU A 326 3.18 7.74 8.51
C GLU A 326 3.18 8.23 7.03
N PRO A 327 2.38 9.27 6.70
CA PRO A 327 2.41 9.91 5.38
C PRO A 327 3.82 10.34 4.97
N GLY A 328 4.24 10.00 3.74
CA GLY A 328 5.57 10.35 3.24
C GLY A 328 6.74 9.65 3.93
N ALA A 329 6.49 8.64 4.78
CA ALA A 329 7.54 7.86 5.43
C ALA A 329 8.55 7.32 4.41
N THR A 330 9.84 7.39 4.76
CA THR A 330 10.94 6.92 3.90
C THR A 330 11.22 5.46 4.18
N ILE A 331 10.88 4.60 3.21
CA ILE A 331 11.16 3.17 3.26
C ILE A 331 12.59 2.93 2.78
N VAL A 332 13.43 2.33 3.63
CA VAL A 332 14.79 1.91 3.25
C VAL A 332 14.69 0.60 2.47
N LEU A 333 15.13 0.62 1.21
CA LEU A 333 15.20 -0.55 0.34
C LEU A 333 16.64 -1.08 0.34
N SER A 334 16.82 -2.31 0.79
CA SER A 334 18.04 -3.09 0.56
C SER A 334 17.95 -3.71 -0.84
N VAL A 335 18.81 -3.29 -1.75
CA VAL A 335 18.81 -3.71 -3.17
C VAL A 335 20.03 -4.58 -3.44
N ALA A 336 19.86 -5.66 -4.21
CA ALA A 336 20.97 -6.50 -4.64
C ALA A 336 21.93 -5.69 -5.51
N THR A 337 23.17 -5.51 -5.04
CA THR A 337 24.21 -4.80 -5.80
C THR A 337 24.38 -5.47 -7.17
N PRO A 338 24.29 -4.72 -8.29
CA PRO A 338 24.64 -5.28 -9.58
C PRO A 338 26.15 -5.57 -9.58
N LEU A 339 26.47 -6.85 -9.72
CA LEU A 339 27.81 -7.42 -9.85
C LEU A 339 27.74 -8.56 -10.88
N PRO A 340 28.85 -8.89 -11.57
CA PRO A 340 28.93 -10.07 -12.42
C PRO A 340 28.65 -11.36 -11.63
N SER A 341 27.96 -12.32 -12.27
CA SER A 341 27.68 -13.61 -11.64
C SER A 341 28.94 -14.49 -11.58
N ASP A 342 29.72 -14.44 -12.66
CA ASP A 342 31.03 -15.06 -12.82
C ASP A 342 32.03 -14.01 -13.35
N PRO A 343 33.36 -14.11 -13.08
CA PRO A 343 34.35 -13.13 -13.56
C PRO A 343 34.44 -12.95 -15.09
N TYR A 344 33.88 -13.87 -15.88
CA TYR A 344 33.81 -13.82 -17.34
C TYR A 344 32.46 -13.33 -17.90
N ASP A 345 31.49 -12.94 -17.04
CA ASP A 345 30.24 -12.28 -17.43
C ASP A 345 30.53 -10.81 -17.81
N LEU A 346 31.05 -10.61 -19.03
CA LEU A 346 31.64 -9.34 -19.46
C LEU A 346 30.63 -8.19 -19.52
N LEU A 347 29.34 -8.49 -19.72
CA LEU A 347 28.31 -7.47 -19.87
C LEU A 347 27.85 -6.93 -18.50
N ALA A 348 27.81 -7.77 -17.46
CA ALA A 348 27.43 -7.33 -16.12
C ALA A 348 28.38 -6.29 -15.50
N TYR A 349 29.65 -6.23 -15.93
CA TYR A 349 30.60 -5.19 -15.50
C TYR A 349 30.19 -3.76 -15.91
N PHE A 350 29.39 -3.58 -16.97
CA PHE A 350 28.90 -2.25 -17.37
C PHE A 350 27.68 -1.80 -16.54
N ASP A 351 26.87 -2.74 -16.06
CA ASP A 351 25.73 -2.48 -15.17
C ASP A 351 26.15 -2.39 -13.68
N ALA A 352 27.36 -2.83 -13.36
CA ALA A 352 27.90 -2.84 -12.00
C ALA A 352 28.33 -1.43 -11.51
N VAL A 353 28.17 -1.19 -10.20
CA VAL A 353 28.68 0.05 -9.57
C VAL A 353 30.21 -0.05 -9.44
N PRO A 354 31.02 0.83 -10.06
CA PRO A 354 32.47 0.63 -10.11
C PRO A 354 33.15 0.53 -8.73
N GLN A 355 32.64 1.25 -7.74
CA GLN A 355 33.16 1.22 -6.36
C GLN A 355 32.95 -0.13 -5.64
N ALA A 356 32.07 -1.00 -6.16
CA ALA A 356 31.86 -2.35 -5.62
C ALA A 356 32.78 -3.41 -6.29
N LEU A 357 33.28 -3.13 -7.49
CA LEU A 357 34.09 -4.08 -8.27
C LEU A 357 35.40 -4.50 -7.57
N PRO A 358 36.18 -3.62 -6.88
CA PRO A 358 37.39 -4.06 -6.18
C PRO A 358 37.13 -5.09 -5.08
N GLY A 359 36.03 -4.93 -4.32
CA GLY A 359 35.66 -5.88 -3.26
C GLY A 359 35.13 -7.20 -3.82
N TYR A 360 34.41 -7.15 -4.94
CA TYR A 360 34.04 -8.36 -5.69
C TYR A 360 35.28 -9.10 -6.19
N LEU A 361 36.22 -8.40 -6.84
CA LEU A 361 37.42 -9.01 -7.42
C LEU A 361 38.38 -9.57 -6.35
N ASP A 362 38.55 -8.92 -5.20
CA ASP A 362 39.35 -9.45 -4.07
C ASP A 362 38.73 -10.75 -3.51
N GLU A 363 37.39 -10.86 -3.44
CA GLU A 363 36.68 -12.06 -3.02
C GLU A 363 36.76 -13.21 -4.05
N GLU A 364 36.78 -12.89 -5.36
CA GLU A 364 36.99 -13.87 -6.45
C GLU A 364 38.49 -14.20 -6.71
N GLY A 365 39.42 -13.71 -5.87
CA GLY A 365 40.85 -14.03 -5.96
C GLY A 365 41.65 -13.24 -7.02
N PHE A 366 41.12 -12.12 -7.50
CA PHE A 366 41.75 -11.26 -8.50
C PHE A 366 42.54 -10.10 -7.86
N VAL A 367 43.85 -10.08 -8.06
CA VAL A 367 44.76 -9.06 -7.51
C VAL A 367 44.99 -7.93 -8.52
N LEU A 368 44.83 -6.67 -8.09
CA LEU A 368 45.13 -5.49 -8.90
C LEU A 368 46.62 -5.45 -9.29
N SER A 369 46.89 -5.71 -10.57
CA SER A 369 48.24 -5.73 -11.13
C SER A 369 48.67 -4.37 -11.69
N TYR A 370 47.73 -3.61 -12.24
CA TYR A 370 47.92 -2.25 -12.77
C TYR A 370 46.63 -1.42 -12.67
N GLY A 371 46.73 -0.11 -12.46
CA GLY A 371 45.57 0.79 -12.42
C GLY A 371 45.89 2.29 -12.56
N GLU A 372 45.28 2.92 -13.58
CA GLU A 372 45.27 4.37 -13.85
C GLU A 372 43.90 4.85 -14.39
N ILE A 373 43.67 6.17 -14.49
CA ILE A 373 42.44 6.76 -15.07
C ILE A 373 42.73 7.33 -16.45
N TYR A 374 41.92 6.99 -17.45
CA TYR A 374 41.96 7.65 -18.75
C TYR A 374 41.53 9.13 -18.63
N ALA A 375 42.51 10.03 -18.80
CA ALA A 375 42.30 11.49 -18.72
C ALA A 375 41.27 12.04 -19.73
N SER A 376 40.94 11.29 -20.78
CA SER A 376 39.97 11.62 -21.81
C SER A 376 38.51 11.33 -21.45
N GLY A 377 38.23 10.55 -20.39
CA GLY A 377 36.85 10.14 -20.07
C GLY A 377 36.54 9.80 -18.62
N GLY A 378 37.53 9.70 -17.73
CA GLY A 378 37.30 9.26 -16.34
C GLY A 378 37.05 7.76 -16.19
N ASN A 379 37.20 6.98 -17.26
CA ASN A 379 37.16 5.53 -17.23
C ASN A 379 38.47 4.94 -16.67
N ALA A 380 38.38 3.76 -16.08
CA ALA A 380 39.53 3.02 -15.59
C ALA A 380 40.38 2.47 -16.76
N ASN A 381 41.69 2.39 -16.53
CA ASN A 381 42.62 1.50 -17.21
C ASN A 381 43.24 0.61 -16.14
N VAL A 382 42.57 -0.51 -15.83
CA VAL A 382 42.99 -1.46 -14.78
C VAL A 382 43.22 -2.83 -15.37
N ALA A 383 44.17 -3.55 -14.77
CA ALA A 383 44.42 -4.96 -15.02
C ALA A 383 44.46 -5.72 -13.68
N TYR A 384 43.66 -6.77 -13.59
CA TYR A 384 43.56 -7.67 -12.45
C TYR A 384 43.99 -9.08 -12.89
N THR A 385 44.78 -9.75 -12.04
CA THR A 385 45.29 -11.10 -12.32
C THR A 385 44.70 -12.10 -11.33
N GLY A 386 44.09 -13.18 -11.82
CA GLY A 386 43.50 -14.25 -11.01
C GLY A 386 44.51 -15.30 -10.55
N GLU A 387 44.17 -16.10 -9.54
CA GLU A 387 45.08 -17.09 -8.94
C GLU A 387 45.65 -18.13 -9.92
N SER A 388 44.90 -18.50 -10.97
CA SER A 388 45.35 -19.46 -12.00
C SER A 388 45.94 -18.79 -13.26
N GLY A 389 46.15 -17.47 -13.24
CA GLY A 389 46.80 -16.70 -14.31
C GLY A 389 45.83 -16.05 -15.30
N GLU A 390 44.56 -15.93 -14.94
CA GLU A 390 43.56 -15.14 -15.65
C GLU A 390 43.97 -13.68 -15.71
N LEU A 391 43.61 -12.96 -16.78
CA LEU A 391 43.81 -11.51 -16.88
C LEU A 391 42.50 -10.81 -17.25
N LEU A 392 41.89 -10.15 -16.28
CA LEU A 392 40.78 -9.22 -16.49
C LEU A 392 41.33 -7.80 -16.68
N ARG A 393 40.92 -7.10 -17.74
CA ARG A 393 41.16 -5.67 -17.92
C ARG A 393 39.84 -4.93 -18.06
N LEU A 394 39.73 -3.80 -17.36
CA LEU A 394 38.69 -2.79 -17.62
C LEU A 394 39.41 -1.57 -18.21
N THR A 395 39.09 -1.23 -19.46
CA THR A 395 39.87 -0.31 -20.29
C THR A 395 39.01 0.28 -21.41
N ASN A 396 39.37 1.46 -21.92
CA ASN A 396 38.78 2.01 -23.15
C ASN A 396 39.22 1.25 -24.42
N GLU A 397 40.29 0.45 -24.34
CA GLU A 397 40.92 -0.22 -25.49
C GLU A 397 40.98 -1.75 -25.30
N PRO A 398 39.82 -2.44 -25.11
CA PRO A 398 39.78 -3.88 -24.80
C PRO A 398 40.27 -4.79 -25.95
N GLU A 399 40.38 -4.28 -27.18
CA GLU A 399 41.06 -4.96 -28.29
C GLU A 399 42.55 -5.20 -28.01
N THR A 400 43.19 -4.40 -27.15
CA THR A 400 44.61 -4.56 -26.78
C THR A 400 44.82 -5.63 -25.70
N GLY A 401 45.83 -6.49 -25.85
CA GLY A 401 46.32 -7.33 -24.75
C GLY A 401 47.19 -6.54 -23.77
N HIS A 402 48.12 -5.76 -24.32
CA HIS A 402 49.15 -5.04 -23.59
C HIS A 402 48.64 -3.93 -22.64
N TYR A 403 49.25 -3.86 -21.46
CA TYR A 403 49.20 -2.71 -20.56
C TYR A 403 50.64 -2.34 -20.14
N ALA A 404 50.96 -1.04 -20.19
CA ALA A 404 52.28 -0.52 -19.88
C ALA A 404 52.22 0.48 -18.73
N GLY A 405 52.97 0.24 -17.66
CA GLY A 405 53.07 1.15 -16.53
C GLY A 405 53.49 0.45 -15.24
N GLY A 406 53.41 1.18 -14.13
CA GLY A 406 53.73 0.68 -12.78
C GLY A 406 52.84 1.25 -11.67
N SER A 407 51.76 1.95 -12.03
CA SER A 407 50.74 2.38 -11.07
C SER A 407 49.84 1.21 -10.69
N GLN A 408 49.55 1.10 -9.40
CA GLN A 408 48.56 0.16 -8.83
C GLN A 408 47.51 0.96 -8.04
N ALA A 409 47.00 2.03 -8.63
CA ALA A 409 45.95 2.83 -8.03
C ALA A 409 44.59 2.13 -8.21
N ASP A 410 43.89 1.88 -7.11
CA ASP A 410 42.49 1.44 -7.17
C ASP A 410 41.61 2.64 -7.57
N VAL A 411 41.47 2.79 -8.89
CA VAL A 411 40.67 3.85 -9.51
C VAL A 411 39.19 3.51 -9.54
N LEU A 412 38.81 2.24 -9.48
CA LEU A 412 37.43 1.79 -9.41
C LEU A 412 36.80 2.21 -8.08
N ALA A 413 37.53 2.09 -6.96
CA ALA A 413 37.14 2.64 -5.66
C ALA A 413 36.97 4.17 -5.67
N THR A 414 37.60 4.90 -6.60
CA THR A 414 37.35 6.34 -6.80
C THR A 414 36.11 6.65 -7.64
N GLY A 415 35.48 5.63 -8.24
CA GLY A 415 34.32 5.76 -9.13
C GLY A 415 34.66 5.92 -10.61
N ALA A 416 35.85 5.48 -11.06
CA ALA A 416 36.20 5.47 -12.47
C ALA A 416 35.31 4.51 -13.27
N GLY A 417 34.82 4.93 -14.43
CA GLY A 417 33.86 4.16 -15.25
C GLY A 417 34.47 2.97 -15.99
N VAL A 418 33.63 2.03 -16.44
CA VAL A 418 34.02 0.89 -17.28
C VAL A 418 33.82 1.25 -18.75
N GLY A 419 34.91 1.53 -19.46
CA GLY A 419 34.87 1.86 -20.90
C GLY A 419 34.73 0.64 -21.82
N GLY A 420 35.17 -0.51 -21.34
CA GLY A 420 35.32 -1.76 -22.08
C GLY A 420 35.90 -2.82 -21.16
N VAL A 421 35.69 -4.09 -21.49
CA VAL A 421 36.03 -5.25 -20.67
C VAL A 421 36.75 -6.26 -21.55
N ARG A 422 37.85 -6.82 -21.05
CA ARG A 422 38.60 -7.90 -21.71
C ARG A 422 38.98 -8.94 -20.67
N TYR A 423 38.73 -10.22 -20.96
CA TYR A 423 39.07 -11.35 -20.11
C TYR A 423 39.88 -12.37 -20.91
N ALA A 424 41.12 -12.61 -20.48
CA ALA A 424 41.93 -13.72 -20.98
C ALA A 424 41.84 -14.90 -20.00
N PHE A 425 41.39 -16.04 -20.50
CA PHE A 425 41.21 -17.27 -19.73
C PHE A 425 42.56 -17.95 -19.45
N SER A 426 42.71 -18.56 -18.27
CA SER A 426 43.77 -19.53 -18.05
C SER A 426 43.36 -20.91 -18.58
N SER A 427 44.32 -21.84 -18.65
CA SER A 427 44.03 -23.25 -18.91
C SER A 427 43.25 -23.95 -17.79
N GLY A 428 43.08 -23.32 -16.62
CA GLY A 428 42.28 -23.81 -15.50
C GLY A 428 40.82 -23.33 -15.48
N THR A 429 40.55 -22.15 -16.04
CA THR A 429 39.20 -21.53 -16.09
C THR A 429 38.52 -21.63 -17.46
N LEU A 430 39.15 -22.32 -18.41
CA LEU A 430 38.67 -22.45 -19.79
C LEU A 430 37.36 -23.29 -19.89
N PRO A 431 36.30 -22.80 -20.57
CA PRO A 431 35.07 -23.58 -20.76
C PRO A 431 35.29 -24.88 -21.56
N GLU A 432 34.46 -25.91 -21.34
CA GLU A 432 34.55 -27.16 -22.10
C GLU A 432 34.30 -26.91 -23.60
N GLY A 433 35.30 -27.24 -24.43
CA GLY A 433 35.28 -26.99 -25.88
C GLY A 433 35.81 -25.62 -26.32
N ALA A 434 36.07 -24.67 -25.41
CA ALA A 434 36.58 -23.34 -25.75
C ALA A 434 38.01 -23.33 -26.37
N ALA A 435 38.78 -24.40 -26.18
CA ALA A 435 40.13 -24.54 -26.76
C ALA A 435 40.13 -24.92 -28.26
N VAL A 436 38.94 -25.03 -28.90
CA VAL A 436 38.84 -25.50 -30.28
C VAL A 436 38.72 -24.31 -31.23
N GLU A 437 39.70 -24.17 -32.12
CA GLU A 437 39.77 -23.09 -33.13
C GLU A 437 38.78 -23.31 -34.28
N ASN A 438 37.48 -23.21 -33.96
CA ASN A 438 36.38 -23.11 -34.90
C ASN A 438 35.16 -22.45 -34.26
N GLU A 439 34.12 -22.24 -35.08
CA GLU A 439 32.85 -21.61 -34.71
C GLU A 439 32.10 -22.33 -33.55
N SER A 440 32.46 -23.57 -33.19
CA SER A 440 31.89 -24.25 -32.02
C SER A 440 32.63 -23.94 -30.72
N GLY A 441 33.96 -23.74 -30.77
CA GLY A 441 34.71 -23.23 -29.62
C GLY A 441 34.37 -21.76 -29.32
N VAL A 442 34.21 -20.94 -30.37
CA VAL A 442 33.70 -19.56 -30.26
C VAL A 442 32.36 -19.55 -29.50
N ARG A 443 31.40 -20.40 -29.90
CA ARG A 443 30.11 -20.53 -29.21
C ARG A 443 30.21 -21.06 -27.78
N ALA A 444 31.21 -21.89 -27.46
CA ALA A 444 31.42 -22.36 -26.10
C ALA A 444 31.87 -21.22 -25.16
N VAL A 445 32.78 -20.36 -25.63
CA VAL A 445 33.18 -19.14 -24.89
C VAL A 445 32.00 -18.17 -24.78
N MET A 446 31.27 -17.94 -25.88
CA MET A 446 30.08 -17.07 -25.87
C MET A 446 29.07 -17.51 -24.78
N ALA A 447 28.71 -18.79 -24.78
CA ALA A 447 27.72 -19.34 -23.85
C ALA A 447 28.16 -19.26 -22.38
N ALA A 448 29.46 -19.35 -22.11
CA ALA A 448 30.01 -19.11 -20.77
C ALA A 448 29.96 -17.63 -20.38
N CYS A 449 30.31 -16.72 -21.30
CA CYS A 449 30.37 -15.27 -21.05
C CYS A 449 28.99 -14.57 -21.09
N GLY A 450 27.88 -15.31 -21.22
CA GLY A 450 26.53 -14.74 -21.40
C GLY A 450 26.30 -14.03 -22.75
N LEU A 451 27.16 -14.29 -23.75
CA LEU A 451 27.20 -13.58 -25.02
C LEU A 451 26.31 -14.22 -26.09
N ASP A 452 25.53 -13.38 -26.76
CA ASP A 452 24.55 -13.76 -27.80
C ASP A 452 24.74 -12.91 -29.06
N GLY A 453 24.21 -13.39 -30.19
CA GLY A 453 24.16 -12.62 -31.43
C GLY A 453 25.48 -12.54 -32.21
N LEU A 454 26.12 -13.70 -32.43
CA LEU A 454 27.25 -13.85 -33.37
C LEU A 454 26.82 -13.36 -34.77
N LEU A 455 27.60 -12.44 -35.34
CA LEU A 455 27.35 -11.83 -36.65
C LEU A 455 28.32 -12.34 -37.72
N ASP A 456 29.58 -12.54 -37.36
CA ASP A 456 30.65 -12.93 -38.30
C ASP A 456 31.79 -13.68 -37.60
N THR A 457 32.61 -14.38 -38.39
CA THR A 457 33.85 -15.03 -37.93
C THR A 457 34.95 -14.92 -38.97
N CYS A 458 36.13 -14.48 -38.56
CA CYS A 458 37.32 -14.31 -39.40
C CYS A 458 38.48 -15.17 -38.88
N THR A 459 39.26 -15.75 -39.80
CA THR A 459 40.47 -16.52 -39.49
C THR A 459 41.72 -15.84 -40.07
N GLN A 460 42.89 -16.43 -39.84
CA GLN A 460 44.16 -15.98 -40.41
C GLN A 460 44.16 -15.89 -41.95
N ASP A 461 43.44 -16.78 -42.64
CA ASP A 461 43.33 -16.76 -44.11
C ASP A 461 42.40 -15.64 -44.62
N ASP A 462 41.59 -15.02 -43.74
CA ASP A 462 40.57 -14.03 -44.09
C ASP A 462 40.99 -12.57 -43.83
N ILE A 463 41.93 -12.31 -42.90
CA ILE A 463 42.27 -10.94 -42.47
C ILE A 463 42.81 -10.09 -43.63
N VAL A 464 42.18 -8.93 -43.83
CA VAL A 464 42.76 -7.84 -44.61
C VAL A 464 43.77 -7.07 -43.74
N MET A 465 45.06 -7.28 -43.99
CA MET A 465 46.12 -6.46 -43.41
C MET A 465 46.13 -5.04 -44.01
N PRO A 466 46.36 -3.98 -43.21
CA PRO A 466 46.63 -2.65 -43.73
C PRO A 466 47.95 -2.64 -44.51
N GLU A 467 47.96 -2.06 -45.72
CA GLU A 467 49.21 -1.80 -46.44
C GLU A 467 50.08 -0.82 -45.63
N PRO A 468 51.40 -1.07 -45.48
CA PRO A 468 52.28 -0.17 -44.74
C PRO A 468 52.38 1.18 -45.48
N GLU A 469 52.07 2.28 -44.80
CA GLU A 469 52.22 3.61 -45.41
C GLU A 469 53.68 3.86 -45.82
N PRO A 470 53.93 4.42 -47.01
CA PRO A 470 55.28 4.63 -47.50
C PRO A 470 56.02 5.61 -46.61
N VAL A 471 57.08 5.13 -45.96
CA VAL A 471 57.98 5.97 -45.14
C VAL A 471 58.46 7.15 -46.00
N PRO A 472 58.23 8.41 -45.58
CA PRO A 472 58.69 9.55 -46.35
C PRO A 472 60.22 9.55 -46.37
N GLU A 473 60.81 9.49 -47.56
CA GLU A 473 62.25 9.68 -47.75
C GLU A 473 62.65 11.05 -47.16
N PRO A 474 63.74 11.14 -46.38
CA PRO A 474 64.13 12.40 -45.74
C PRO A 474 64.54 13.42 -46.80
N GLU A 475 63.73 14.46 -46.98
CA GLU A 475 64.07 15.59 -47.86
C GLU A 475 65.39 16.21 -47.40
N SER A 476 66.38 16.24 -48.31
CA SER A 476 67.71 16.75 -48.00
C SER A 476 67.70 18.28 -47.91
N GLU A 477 67.65 18.82 -46.69
CA GLU A 477 67.78 20.26 -46.48
C GLU A 477 69.14 20.78 -46.99
N GLU A 478 69.14 21.65 -48.00
CA GLU A 478 70.32 22.39 -48.44
C GLU A 478 70.71 23.43 -47.38
N GLY A 479 71.50 23.01 -46.39
CA GLY A 479 71.99 23.88 -45.31
C GLY A 479 72.84 25.03 -45.82
N SER A 480 72.30 26.25 -45.79
CA SER A 480 73.01 27.48 -46.17
C SER A 480 74.04 27.93 -45.13
N GLU A 481 75.08 28.61 -45.61
CA GLU A 481 76.24 29.05 -44.82
C GLU A 481 75.89 30.07 -43.71
N GLU A 482 76.44 29.88 -42.50
CA GLU A 482 76.84 31.01 -41.63
C GLU A 482 78.09 30.64 -40.79
N GLU A 483 78.83 31.64 -40.31
CA GLU A 483 80.28 31.55 -40.05
C GLU A 483 80.69 31.02 -38.65
N ARG A 484 81.93 30.48 -38.59
CA ARG A 484 82.67 30.23 -37.33
C ARG A 484 83.23 31.53 -36.74
N PRO A 485 83.73 31.52 -35.48
CA PRO A 485 85.19 31.35 -35.35
C PRO A 485 85.68 30.51 -34.15
N ASP A 486 86.60 29.59 -34.45
CA ASP A 486 87.87 29.25 -33.79
C ASP A 486 88.03 29.21 -32.24
N ALA A 487 88.33 28.01 -31.73
CA ALA A 487 89.60 27.67 -31.05
C ALA A 487 89.63 26.17 -30.62
N GLN A 488 90.74 25.46 -30.45
CA GLN A 488 92.02 25.32 -31.19
C GLN A 488 92.83 24.20 -30.49
N GLU A 489 93.39 23.25 -31.26
CA GLU A 489 94.32 22.17 -30.81
C GLU A 489 93.79 21.16 -29.75
N ALA A 490 94.14 19.87 -29.79
CA ALA A 490 95.35 19.26 -30.33
C ALA A 490 95.10 17.98 -31.17
N ALA A 491 96.11 17.64 -31.99
CA ALA A 491 96.32 16.33 -32.62
C ALA A 491 97.17 15.44 -31.66
N GLU A 492 97.65 14.23 -31.97
CA GLU A 492 97.89 13.50 -33.22
C GLU A 492 97.68 11.99 -32.98
N ASP A 493 97.29 11.23 -34.02
CA ASP A 493 97.95 9.98 -34.40
C ASP A 493 97.43 9.49 -35.78
N GLU A 494 98.34 9.12 -36.68
CA GLU A 494 98.01 8.53 -37.99
C GLU A 494 98.07 6.98 -37.90
N LYS A 495 97.18 6.27 -38.61
CA LYS A 495 97.65 5.35 -39.68
C LYS A 495 96.56 4.69 -40.52
N ASP A 496 96.98 4.39 -41.75
CA ASP A 496 96.60 3.29 -42.66
C ASP A 496 95.11 3.05 -42.94
N ALA A 497 94.69 3.48 -44.13
CA ALA A 497 93.55 2.89 -44.84
C ALA A 497 94.05 1.84 -45.84
N GLU A 498 93.49 0.64 -45.81
CA GLU A 498 93.47 -0.32 -46.92
C GLU A 498 92.02 -0.75 -47.16
N ASP A 499 91.66 -1.02 -48.43
CA ASP A 499 90.27 -1.28 -48.83
C ASP A 499 89.77 -2.68 -48.41
N GLU A 500 88.92 -2.77 -47.39
CA GLU A 500 87.94 -3.87 -47.29
C GLU A 500 86.53 -3.34 -47.56
N LYS A 501 85.92 -3.89 -48.61
CA LYS A 501 84.60 -3.52 -49.11
C LYS A 501 83.59 -4.52 -48.58
N ASP A 502 83.28 -4.41 -47.29
CA ASP A 502 82.24 -5.23 -46.68
C ASP A 502 80.92 -5.03 -47.43
N ALA A 503 80.25 -6.16 -47.69
CA ALA A 503 78.88 -6.14 -48.18
C ALA A 503 77.98 -5.83 -46.99
N GLU A 504 77.09 -4.86 -47.17
CA GLU A 504 75.97 -4.61 -46.27
C GLU A 504 75.04 -5.83 -46.34
N GLU A 505 75.27 -6.80 -45.44
CA GLU A 505 74.38 -7.95 -45.28
C GLU A 505 73.02 -7.43 -44.84
N ALA A 506 72.01 -7.64 -45.70
CA ALA A 506 70.63 -7.40 -45.32
C ALA A 506 70.32 -8.21 -44.04
N PRO A 507 69.54 -7.66 -43.09
CA PRO A 507 69.21 -8.38 -41.87
C PRO A 507 68.55 -9.71 -42.24
N GLU A 508 69.02 -10.81 -41.65
CA GLU A 508 68.36 -12.10 -41.79
C GLU A 508 66.95 -11.98 -41.19
N GLU A 509 65.92 -12.11 -42.02
CA GLU A 509 64.53 -12.11 -41.57
C GLU A 509 64.33 -13.31 -40.64
N GLU A 510 64.16 -13.05 -39.34
CA GLU A 510 63.75 -14.10 -38.40
C GLU A 510 62.41 -14.68 -38.87
N PRO A 511 62.21 -16.00 -38.81
CA PRO A 511 60.99 -16.61 -39.30
C PRO A 511 59.78 -16.13 -38.48
N GLU A 512 58.86 -15.42 -39.15
CA GLU A 512 57.56 -15.02 -38.59
C GLU A 512 56.92 -16.21 -37.86
N PRO A 513 56.51 -16.05 -36.58
CA PRO A 513 55.99 -17.16 -35.78
C PRO A 513 54.70 -17.70 -36.40
N ASN A 514 54.42 -18.99 -36.25
CA ASN A 514 53.28 -19.61 -36.90
C ASN A 514 51.99 -19.29 -36.11
N ARG A 515 51.45 -18.09 -36.39
CA ARG A 515 50.15 -17.62 -35.92
C ARG A 515 49.06 -18.59 -36.41
N HIS A 516 48.03 -18.77 -35.59
CA HIS A 516 46.84 -19.57 -35.89
C HIS A 516 45.70 -19.06 -35.01
N PHE A 517 44.55 -18.69 -35.58
CA PHE A 517 43.40 -18.21 -34.80
C PHE A 517 42.07 -18.27 -35.55
N ILE A 518 41.00 -18.24 -34.76
CA ILE A 518 39.67 -17.76 -35.16
C ILE A 518 39.22 -16.62 -34.24
N CYS A 519 38.68 -15.57 -34.81
CA CYS A 519 37.94 -14.52 -34.11
C CYS A 519 36.46 -14.59 -34.50
N GLY A 520 35.57 -14.52 -33.52
CA GLY A 520 34.13 -14.39 -33.72
C GLY A 520 33.62 -13.09 -33.12
N TYR A 521 32.76 -12.39 -33.85
CA TYR A 521 32.29 -11.04 -33.52
C TYR A 521 30.76 -11.00 -33.49
N GLY A 522 30.18 -10.25 -32.54
CA GLY A 522 28.74 -10.12 -32.40
C GLY A 522 28.28 -8.85 -31.68
N ARG A 523 26.96 -8.68 -31.57
CA ARG A 523 26.32 -7.54 -30.91
C ARG A 523 25.14 -7.98 -30.05
N GLN A 524 25.05 -7.42 -28.85
CA GLN A 524 24.03 -7.74 -27.85
C GLN A 524 23.59 -6.47 -27.11
N GLY A 525 22.32 -6.09 -27.25
CA GLY A 525 21.82 -4.82 -26.72
C GLY A 525 22.55 -3.62 -27.33
N GLY A 526 23.18 -2.79 -26.48
CA GLY A 526 24.03 -1.68 -26.89
C GLY A 526 25.51 -2.04 -27.08
N TYR A 527 25.92 -3.28 -26.80
CA TYR A 527 27.32 -3.70 -26.74
C TYR A 527 27.74 -4.50 -27.98
N THR A 528 29.00 -4.32 -28.36
CA THR A 528 29.72 -5.16 -29.31
C THR A 528 30.69 -6.03 -28.53
N TRP A 529 30.78 -7.31 -28.89
CA TRP A 529 31.71 -8.26 -28.28
C TRP A 529 32.50 -9.02 -29.33
N ALA A 530 33.65 -9.55 -28.92
CA ALA A 530 34.44 -10.48 -29.71
C ALA A 530 35.04 -11.60 -28.83
N VAL A 531 35.25 -12.75 -29.45
CA VAL A 531 35.89 -13.94 -28.87
C VAL A 531 37.01 -14.35 -29.80
N ILE A 532 38.23 -14.49 -29.26
CA ILE A 532 39.44 -14.85 -30.00
C ILE A 532 40.03 -16.12 -29.39
N ILE A 533 40.19 -17.15 -30.23
CA ILE A 533 40.76 -18.45 -29.87
C ILE A 533 41.91 -18.69 -30.84
N GLY A 534 43.13 -18.83 -30.33
CA GLY A 534 44.33 -18.99 -31.15
C GLY A 534 45.58 -18.42 -30.50
N GLY A 535 46.71 -18.44 -31.19
CA GLY A 535 47.94 -17.82 -30.74
C GLY A 535 49.14 -18.16 -31.61
N TYR A 536 50.23 -18.60 -30.98
CA TYR A 536 51.55 -18.72 -31.61
C TYR A 536 52.11 -20.14 -31.43
N ASP A 537 52.54 -20.75 -32.53
CA ASP A 537 53.17 -22.08 -32.61
C ASP A 537 52.35 -23.24 -32.00
N GLU A 538 52.55 -23.58 -30.72
CA GLU A 538 51.77 -24.59 -29.98
C GLU A 538 50.93 -23.99 -28.82
N VAL A 539 50.83 -22.66 -28.73
CA VAL A 539 50.20 -21.94 -27.62
C VAL A 539 48.92 -21.23 -28.06
N THR A 540 47.78 -21.92 -27.93
CA THR A 540 46.43 -21.33 -28.01
C THR A 540 46.13 -20.52 -26.75
N ARG A 541 45.82 -19.21 -26.90
CA ARG A 541 45.15 -18.39 -25.88
C ARG A 541 43.66 -18.25 -26.20
N VAL A 542 42.84 -18.02 -25.18
CA VAL A 542 41.42 -17.70 -25.33
C VAL A 542 41.14 -16.36 -24.66
N VAL A 543 40.54 -15.44 -25.41
CA VAL A 543 40.20 -14.09 -24.97
C VAL A 543 38.75 -13.82 -25.34
N ALA A 544 37.99 -13.26 -24.42
CA ALA A 544 36.69 -12.64 -24.70
C ALA A 544 36.76 -11.14 -24.35
N LEU A 545 36.10 -10.30 -25.13
CA LEU A 545 36.05 -8.85 -24.90
C LEU A 545 34.69 -8.26 -25.26
N ALA A 546 34.33 -7.17 -24.60
CA ALA A 546 33.11 -6.40 -24.85
C ALA A 546 33.37 -4.89 -24.70
N ALA A 547 32.69 -4.07 -25.50
CA ALA A 547 32.66 -2.62 -25.38
C ALA A 547 31.31 -2.05 -25.84
N PRO A 548 30.95 -0.80 -25.47
CA PRO A 548 29.83 -0.10 -26.08
C PRO A 548 30.00 -0.05 -27.60
N THR A 549 28.94 -0.30 -28.37
CA THR A 549 29.02 -0.36 -29.84
C THR A 549 29.60 0.92 -30.47
N SER A 550 29.35 2.07 -29.83
CA SER A 550 29.87 3.39 -30.21
C SER A 550 31.41 3.50 -30.18
N HIS A 551 32.11 2.59 -29.49
CA HIS A 551 33.58 2.50 -29.52
C HIS A 551 34.06 2.15 -30.93
N PHE A 552 33.61 1.02 -31.45
CA PHE A 552 33.98 0.53 -32.79
C PHE A 552 33.39 1.36 -33.93
N GLU A 553 32.29 2.07 -33.70
CA GLU A 553 31.73 3.03 -34.69
C GLU A 553 32.55 4.33 -34.82
N ALA A 554 33.51 4.59 -33.92
CA ALA A 554 34.48 5.68 -34.04
C ALA A 554 35.77 5.28 -34.77
N VAL A 555 35.99 3.99 -35.02
CA VAL A 555 37.20 3.45 -35.66
C VAL A 555 37.07 3.51 -37.19
N ASP A 556 38.16 3.88 -37.87
CA ASP A 556 38.24 3.79 -39.33
C ASP A 556 38.55 2.34 -39.76
N LEU A 557 37.49 1.57 -40.05
CA LEU A 557 37.59 0.17 -40.44
C LEU A 557 38.09 -0.04 -41.88
N ARG A 558 38.28 1.02 -42.68
CA ARG A 558 38.66 0.90 -44.10
C ARG A 558 39.98 0.15 -44.37
N PRO A 559 41.03 0.22 -43.54
CA PRO A 559 42.24 -0.58 -43.72
C PRO A 559 42.03 -2.08 -43.43
N PHE A 560 40.99 -2.43 -42.67
CA PHE A 560 40.68 -3.78 -42.19
C PHE A 560 39.47 -4.36 -42.95
N GLY A 561 39.44 -4.19 -44.27
CA GLY A 561 38.34 -4.66 -45.14
C GLY A 561 36.97 -3.99 -44.92
N GLY A 562 36.83 -3.08 -43.95
CA GLY A 562 35.54 -2.58 -43.45
C GLY A 562 34.92 -3.46 -42.35
N SER A 563 35.66 -4.44 -41.82
CA SER A 563 35.20 -5.43 -40.86
C SER A 563 35.68 -5.11 -39.43
N VAL A 564 34.77 -5.25 -38.45
CA VAL A 564 35.12 -5.15 -37.02
C VAL A 564 35.82 -6.42 -36.53
N CYS A 565 35.55 -7.58 -37.14
CA CYS A 565 36.25 -8.83 -36.82
C CYS A 565 37.74 -8.70 -37.17
N ASP A 566 38.03 -8.28 -38.40
CA ASP A 566 39.38 -8.09 -38.92
C ASP A 566 40.16 -7.04 -38.12
N TYR A 567 39.53 -5.92 -37.77
CA TYR A 567 40.14 -4.89 -36.91
C TYR A 567 40.53 -5.46 -35.54
N ILE A 568 39.59 -6.09 -34.83
CA ILE A 568 39.82 -6.63 -33.48
C ILE A 568 40.89 -7.73 -33.52
N ALA A 569 40.78 -8.66 -34.47
CA ALA A 569 41.73 -9.75 -34.62
C ALA A 569 43.13 -9.26 -35.06
N TYR A 570 43.21 -8.24 -35.92
CA TYR A 570 44.48 -7.62 -36.29
C TYR A 570 45.14 -6.95 -35.09
N ILE A 571 44.41 -6.10 -34.35
CA ILE A 571 44.98 -5.42 -33.18
C ILE A 571 45.46 -6.44 -32.15
N ASP A 572 44.63 -7.44 -31.82
CA ASP A 572 44.95 -8.47 -30.84
C ASP A 572 46.14 -9.36 -31.23
N GLN A 573 46.21 -9.81 -32.48
CA GLN A 573 47.18 -10.83 -32.93
C GLN A 573 48.43 -10.26 -33.63
N TYR A 574 48.46 -8.97 -33.96
CA TYR A 574 49.60 -8.33 -34.64
C TYR A 574 50.15 -7.09 -33.94
N THR A 575 49.42 -6.49 -32.98
CA THR A 575 49.87 -5.26 -32.28
C THR A 575 49.80 -5.31 -30.74
N GLY A 576 49.17 -6.34 -30.14
CA GLY A 576 48.65 -6.30 -28.77
C GLY A 576 49.12 -7.39 -27.81
#